data_AF-A0A7X7QTF1-F1
#
_entry.id   AF-A0A7X7QTF1-F1
#
_cell.length_a   1.000
_cell.length_b   1.000
_cell.length_c   1.000
_cell.angle_alpha   90.00
_cell.angle_beta   90.00
_cell.angle_gamma   90.00
#
_symmetry.space_group_name_H-M   'P 1'
#
loop_
_entity.id
_entity.type
_entity.pdbx_description
1 polymer ?
#
loop_
_entity_poly.entity_id
_entity_poly.type
_entity_poly.pdbx_seq_one_letter_code
_entity_poly.pdbx_strand_id
1 'polypeptide(L)'
;MASKATKIASAWYQLSAAVCLGWCLYAAAPVCGQSSAEIPVEIYHETPEPSEIPPPGEPLSINVQLLGSRDITMKMIAFLAIDGQLTQAPLENRYLNAYDRPEFSLKIHAPQTEMSYQFVLYKPDGKALSSVRYQLRRPCRLNTALSSAEEVAKLQGEERLNSLVVLARNLKLHSSAYAQAITLLQELKEMIKE
;
A
#
# COMPACT_ATOMS: atom_id res chain seq x y z
N MET A 1 -24.02 -61.14 38.15
CA MET A 1 -22.88 -60.78 39.01
C MET A 1 -22.92 -59.26 39.13
N ALA A 2 -23.54 -58.65 40.14
CA ALA A 2 -23.02 -58.47 41.52
C ALA A 2 -21.57 -57.94 41.47
N SER A 3 -21.16 -56.83 42.08
CA SER A 3 -21.58 -56.09 43.28
C SER A 3 -20.68 -54.82 43.31
N LYS A 4 -21.16 -53.59 43.57
CA LYS A 4 -21.15 -52.89 44.89
C LYS A 4 -19.88 -53.18 45.72
N ALA A 5 -19.18 -52.24 46.36
CA ALA A 5 -19.61 -51.08 47.15
C ALA A 5 -18.38 -50.15 47.36
N THR A 6 -18.48 -48.81 47.33
CA THR A 6 -19.00 -47.89 48.37
C THR A 6 -18.21 -47.90 49.69
N LYS A 7 -17.92 -46.66 50.19
CA LYS A 7 -17.91 -46.15 51.59
C LYS A 7 -16.64 -45.34 51.92
N ILE A 8 -16.63 -44.19 52.61
CA ILE A 8 -17.59 -43.44 53.47
C ILE A 8 -17.02 -42.00 53.65
N ALA A 9 -17.80 -40.93 53.45
CA ALA A 9 -18.37 -39.98 54.43
C ALA A 9 -17.37 -39.31 55.40
N SER A 10 -17.28 -37.99 55.53
CA SER A 10 -18.18 -37.05 56.26
C SER A 10 -17.37 -35.73 56.39
N ALA A 11 -17.85 -34.51 56.66
CA ALA A 11 -18.98 -34.02 57.43
C ALA A 11 -19.35 -32.59 56.92
N TRP A 12 -20.62 -32.28 56.64
CA TRP A 12 -21.54 -31.48 57.48
C TRP A 12 -21.03 -30.09 57.89
N TYR A 13 -21.68 -29.02 57.40
CA TYR A 13 -22.32 -27.99 58.23
C TYR A 13 -23.30 -27.13 57.39
N GLN A 14 -24.59 -27.36 57.68
CA GLN A 14 -25.79 -26.48 57.74
C GLN A 14 -25.74 -25.08 57.10
N LEU A 15 -26.64 -24.75 56.16
CA LEU A 15 -28.02 -24.25 56.37
C LEU A 15 -28.13 -23.03 57.29
N SER A 16 -28.32 -21.85 56.67
CA SER A 16 -29.13 -20.75 57.21
C SER A 16 -29.68 -19.94 56.04
N ALA A 17 -30.88 -20.29 55.58
CA ALA A 17 -31.73 -19.38 54.83
C ALA A 17 -32.20 -18.28 55.80
N ALA A 18 -31.85 -17.03 55.53
CA ALA A 18 -32.46 -15.87 56.18
C ALA A 18 -33.09 -15.01 55.08
N VAL A 19 -34.42 -15.11 55.04
CA VAL A 19 -35.32 -14.18 54.38
C VAL A 19 -35.07 -12.78 54.95
N CYS A 20 -34.76 -11.81 54.09
CA CYS A 20 -34.99 -10.39 54.36
C CYS A 20 -35.54 -9.74 53.09
N LEU A 21 -36.87 -9.70 53.03
CA LEU A 21 -37.63 -8.69 52.30
C LEU A 21 -37.33 -7.33 52.94
N GLY A 22 -36.95 -6.31 52.15
CA GLY A 22 -36.85 -4.96 52.69
C GLY A 22 -36.09 -3.95 51.83
N TRP A 23 -36.81 -3.39 50.85
CA TRP A 23 -36.66 -2.02 50.31
C TRP A 23 -35.45 -1.63 49.44
N CYS A 24 -35.80 -1.22 48.23
CA CYS A 24 -34.99 -0.54 47.22
C CYS A 24 -34.25 0.69 47.76
N LEU A 25 -32.99 0.85 47.36
CA LEU A 25 -32.43 2.10 46.82
C LEU A 25 -31.05 1.82 46.21
N TYR A 26 -30.79 2.46 45.06
CA TYR A 26 -29.62 2.34 44.20
C TYR A 26 -29.55 1.12 43.27
N ALA A 27 -30.27 1.27 42.15
CA ALA A 27 -29.89 0.66 40.90
C ALA A 27 -28.43 1.07 40.57
N ALA A 28 -27.49 0.13 40.76
CA ALA A 28 -26.20 0.22 40.12
C ALA A 28 -26.45 0.10 38.62
N ALA A 29 -26.48 1.25 37.92
CA ALA A 29 -26.49 1.26 36.48
C ALA A 29 -25.27 0.45 36.00
N PRO A 30 -25.44 -0.61 35.19
CA PRO A 30 -24.31 -1.20 34.51
C PRO A 30 -23.75 -0.07 33.64
N VAL A 31 -22.59 0.46 34.02
CA VAL A 31 -21.79 1.28 33.12
C VAL A 31 -21.37 0.35 32.01
N CYS A 32 -22.22 0.27 30.97
CA CYS A 32 -21.83 -0.23 29.68
C CYS A 32 -20.72 0.70 29.19
N GLY A 33 -19.49 0.41 29.60
CA GLY A 33 -18.31 0.89 28.92
C GLY A 33 -18.42 0.35 27.50
N GLN A 34 -18.93 1.19 26.59
CA GLN A 34 -18.75 0.97 25.18
C GLN A 34 -17.23 0.98 24.99
N SER A 35 -16.62 -0.22 24.89
CA SER A 35 -15.28 -0.29 24.31
C SER A 35 -15.48 0.20 22.88
N SER A 36 -15.21 1.48 22.65
CA SER A 36 -15.09 2.01 21.30
C SER A 36 -13.98 1.17 20.68
N ALA A 37 -14.37 0.23 19.82
CA ALA A 37 -13.42 -0.57 19.07
C ALA A 37 -12.70 0.43 18.17
N GLU A 38 -11.50 0.83 18.59
CA GLU A 38 -10.64 1.73 17.85
C GLU A 38 -10.36 1.07 16.51
N ILE A 39 -10.85 1.68 15.42
CA ILE A 39 -10.66 1.14 14.08
C ILE A 39 -9.15 1.11 13.84
N PRO A 40 -8.55 -0.05 13.52
CA PRO A 40 -7.11 -0.13 13.36
C PRO A 40 -6.68 0.78 12.20
N VAL A 41 -5.64 1.56 12.46
CA VAL A 41 -5.00 2.37 11.40
C VAL A 41 -4.30 1.44 10.44
N GLU A 42 -4.60 1.54 9.15
CA GLU A 42 -4.01 0.71 8.10
C GLU A 42 -3.45 1.59 6.98
N ILE A 43 -2.34 1.13 6.38
CA ILE A 43 -1.71 1.78 5.23
C ILE A 43 -2.24 1.11 3.97
N TYR A 44 -2.93 1.87 3.12
CA TYR A 44 -3.43 1.38 1.83
C TYR A 44 -2.74 2.07 0.67
N HIS A 45 -2.24 1.26 -0.25
CA HIS A 45 -1.61 1.71 -1.49
C HIS A 45 -1.95 0.75 -2.62
N GLU A 46 -2.35 1.31 -3.75
CA GLU A 46 -2.56 0.58 -5.00
C GLU A 46 -1.31 0.71 -5.87
N THR A 47 -0.68 -0.42 -6.16
CA THR A 47 0.53 -0.45 -6.99
C THR A 47 0.16 -0.12 -8.43
N PRO A 48 0.82 0.86 -9.07
CA PRO A 48 0.52 1.22 -10.44
C PRO A 48 0.79 0.04 -11.36
N GLU A 49 -0.06 -0.12 -12.37
CA GLU A 49 0.13 -1.19 -13.34
C GLU A 49 1.41 -0.97 -14.16
N PRO A 50 2.05 -2.03 -14.70
CA PRO A 50 3.22 -1.89 -15.56
C PRO A 50 2.99 -0.96 -16.76
N SER A 51 1.73 -0.88 -17.23
CA SER A 51 1.34 0.04 -18.28
C SER A 51 1.45 1.50 -17.81
N GLU A 52 1.01 1.82 -16.59
CA GLU A 52 0.92 3.16 -16.02
C GLU A 52 2.28 3.77 -15.64
N ILE A 53 3.33 2.95 -15.54
CA ILE A 53 4.67 3.42 -15.22
C ILE A 53 5.18 4.32 -16.37
N PRO A 54 5.49 5.61 -16.10
CA PRO A 54 5.99 6.52 -17.12
C PRO A 54 7.37 6.07 -17.61
N PRO A 55 7.90 6.56 -18.75
CA PRO A 55 9.25 6.24 -19.22
C PRO A 55 10.35 6.38 -18.14
N PRO A 56 11.47 5.64 -18.23
CA PRO A 56 12.55 5.77 -17.28
C PRO A 56 13.06 7.21 -17.13
N GLY A 57 13.32 7.64 -15.89
CA GLY A 57 13.75 9.00 -15.59
C GLY A 57 12.64 10.06 -15.54
N GLU A 58 11.45 9.78 -16.08
CA GLU A 58 10.29 10.68 -15.92
C GLU A 58 9.71 10.62 -14.50
N PRO A 59 9.04 11.69 -14.05
CA PRO A 59 8.44 11.72 -12.71
C PRO A 59 7.31 10.70 -12.57
N LEU A 60 7.41 9.85 -11.56
CA LEU A 60 6.41 8.90 -11.07
C LEU A 60 5.87 9.41 -9.72
N SER A 61 4.54 9.49 -9.61
CA SER A 61 3.86 9.82 -8.34
C SER A 61 3.33 8.54 -7.69
N ILE A 62 3.70 8.32 -6.44
CA ILE A 62 3.20 7.22 -5.60
C ILE A 62 2.32 7.84 -4.52
N ASN A 63 1.04 7.47 -4.51
CA ASN A 63 0.08 7.97 -3.52
C ASN A 63 -0.31 6.85 -2.56
N VAL A 64 -0.43 7.17 -1.28
CA VAL A 64 -0.79 6.23 -0.22
C VAL A 64 -1.79 6.89 0.71
N GLN A 65 -2.80 6.14 1.14
CA GLN A 65 -3.85 6.64 2.02
C GLN A 65 -3.86 5.88 3.35
N LEU A 66 -4.25 6.57 4.40
CA LEU A 66 -4.46 5.96 5.71
C LEU A 66 -5.94 5.61 5.91
N LEU A 67 -6.22 4.35 6.21
CA LEU A 67 -7.53 3.89 6.62
C LEU A 67 -7.60 3.90 8.15
N GLY A 68 -8.80 4.10 8.72
CA GLY A 68 -9.01 4.08 10.17
C GLY A 68 -8.48 5.30 10.93
N SER A 69 -7.98 6.33 10.24
CA SER A 69 -7.50 7.58 10.85
C SER A 69 -7.91 8.79 10.01
N ARG A 70 -8.10 9.94 10.69
CA ARG A 70 -8.24 11.28 10.09
C ARG A 70 -7.08 12.20 10.49
N ASP A 71 -6.09 11.67 11.20
CA ASP A 71 -4.97 12.44 11.72
C ASP A 71 -3.95 12.75 10.60
N ILE A 72 -3.86 14.03 10.25
CA ILE A 72 -2.93 14.55 9.25
C ILE A 72 -1.55 14.92 9.85
N THR A 73 -1.36 14.80 11.16
CA THR A 73 -0.08 15.12 11.81
C THR A 73 0.92 13.97 11.72
N MET A 74 0.44 12.76 11.39
CA MET A 74 1.27 11.58 11.24
C MET A 74 2.30 11.76 10.11
N LYS A 75 3.48 11.19 10.31
CA LYS A 75 4.58 11.26 9.34
C LYS A 75 4.79 9.90 8.71
N MET A 76 4.97 9.89 7.40
CA MET A 76 5.25 8.68 6.64
C MET A 76 6.57 8.81 5.87
N ILE A 77 7.35 7.73 5.86
CA ILE A 77 8.55 7.58 5.05
C ILE A 77 8.38 6.36 4.13
N ALA A 78 9.08 6.39 3.00
CA ALA A 78 9.27 5.24 2.13
C ALA A 78 10.73 4.80 2.17
N PHE A 79 10.95 3.51 2.37
CA PHE A 79 12.22 2.86 2.03
C PHE A 79 12.10 2.34 0.59
N LEU A 80 13.05 2.73 -0.25
CA LEU A 80 13.03 2.51 -1.69
C LEU A 80 14.32 1.78 -2.08
N ALA A 81 14.20 0.75 -2.91
CA ALA A 81 15.31 0.17 -3.66
C ALA A 81 15.01 0.39 -5.14
N ILE A 82 15.71 1.33 -5.78
CA ILE A 82 15.51 1.72 -7.18
C ILE A 82 16.73 1.26 -7.97
N ASP A 83 16.56 0.31 -8.90
CA ASP A 83 17.64 -0.23 -9.73
C ASP A 83 18.90 -0.63 -8.92
N GLY A 84 18.71 -1.21 -7.73
CA GLY A 84 19.77 -1.64 -6.82
C GLY A 84 20.27 -0.57 -5.85
N GLN A 85 19.85 0.70 -5.98
CA GLN A 85 20.19 1.77 -5.05
C GLN A 85 19.16 1.91 -3.94
N LEU A 86 19.61 1.83 -2.69
CA LEU A 86 18.76 2.02 -1.51
C LEU A 86 18.68 3.50 -1.15
N THR A 87 17.46 4.01 -1.02
CA THR A 87 17.17 5.38 -0.60
C THR A 87 15.99 5.42 0.35
N GLN A 88 15.89 6.50 1.12
CA GLN A 88 14.75 6.76 1.99
C GLN A 88 14.21 8.14 1.64
N ALA A 89 12.89 8.27 1.51
CA ALA A 89 12.24 9.54 1.22
C ALA A 89 11.04 9.78 2.14
N PRO A 90 10.90 10.98 2.73
CA PRO A 90 9.66 11.36 3.40
C PRO A 90 8.56 11.57 2.36
N LEU A 91 7.32 11.23 2.73
CA LEU A 91 6.17 11.53 1.89
C LEU A 91 5.55 12.88 2.27
N GLU A 92 5.10 13.62 1.27
CA GLU A 92 4.36 14.86 1.46
C GLU A 92 2.92 14.55 1.83
N ASN A 93 2.40 15.13 2.92
CA ASN A 93 1.01 15.00 3.29
C ASN A 93 0.14 15.97 2.46
N ARG A 94 -0.82 15.43 1.71
CA ARG A 94 -1.76 16.16 0.86
C ARG A 94 -3.11 16.49 1.54
N TYR A 95 -3.13 16.49 2.87
CA TYR A 95 -4.34 16.66 3.68
C TYR A 95 -5.31 15.46 3.51
N LEU A 96 -6.62 15.71 3.53
CA LEU A 96 -7.65 14.68 3.44
C LEU A 96 -8.15 14.56 2.00
N ASN A 97 -8.30 13.32 1.52
CA ASN A 97 -8.92 13.03 0.23
C ASN A 97 -10.45 13.19 0.29
N ALA A 98 -11.13 12.92 -0.83
CA ALA A 98 -12.59 13.02 -0.94
C ALA A 98 -13.39 12.11 0.02
N TYR A 99 -12.73 11.13 0.64
CA TYR A 99 -13.30 10.22 1.64
C TYR A 99 -12.91 10.57 3.08
N ASP A 100 -12.43 11.80 3.31
CA ASP A 100 -11.90 12.28 4.59
C ASP A 100 -10.73 11.44 5.14
N ARG A 101 -9.89 10.88 4.26
CA ARG A 101 -8.73 10.06 4.65
C ARG A 101 -7.42 10.78 4.36
N PRO A 102 -6.43 10.77 5.28
CA PRO A 102 -5.12 11.33 5.02
C PRO A 102 -4.48 10.68 3.80
N GLU A 103 -4.04 11.50 2.85
CA GLU A 103 -3.33 11.06 1.65
C GLU A 103 -1.90 11.61 1.67
N PHE A 104 -0.94 10.74 1.39
CA PHE A 104 0.47 11.09 1.27
C PHE A 104 0.94 10.81 -0.16
N SER A 105 1.85 11.63 -0.65
CA SER A 105 2.42 11.47 -1.98
C SER A 105 3.94 11.53 -1.97
N LEU A 106 4.54 10.72 -2.84
CA LEU A 106 5.95 10.76 -3.14
C LEU A 106 6.14 10.96 -4.64
N LYS A 107 6.96 11.93 -5.01
CA LYS A 107 7.41 12.12 -6.40
C LYS A 107 8.85 11.64 -6.51
N ILE A 108 9.07 10.65 -7.37
CA ILE A 108 10.40 10.09 -7.65
C ILE A 108 10.57 9.93 -9.16
N HIS A 109 11.80 9.70 -9.61
CA HIS A 109 12.03 9.30 -11.00
C HIS A 109 11.68 7.83 -11.20
N ALA A 110 11.03 7.52 -12.31
CA ALA A 110 10.65 6.16 -12.62
C ALA A 110 11.89 5.28 -12.86
N PRO A 111 11.92 4.05 -12.32
CA PRO A 111 13.08 3.16 -12.43
C PRO A 111 13.37 2.80 -13.89
N GLN A 112 14.61 2.43 -14.17
CA GLN A 112 15.03 1.84 -15.44
C GLN A 112 14.49 0.42 -15.59
N THR A 113 14.57 -0.39 -14.53
CA THR A 113 14.26 -1.82 -14.58
C THR A 113 13.27 -2.23 -13.49
N GLU A 114 13.62 -2.00 -12.24
CA GLU A 114 12.81 -2.41 -11.10
C GLU A 114 12.94 -1.46 -9.93
N MET A 115 11.88 -1.44 -9.13
CA MET A 115 11.83 -0.74 -7.86
C MET A 115 11.09 -1.61 -6.85
N SER A 116 11.57 -1.63 -5.62
CA SER A 116 10.81 -2.19 -4.50
C SER A 116 10.74 -1.18 -3.38
N TYR A 117 9.61 -1.12 -2.68
CA TYR A 117 9.40 -0.09 -1.68
C TYR A 117 8.46 -0.53 -0.57
N GLN A 118 8.60 0.10 0.59
CA GLN A 118 7.78 -0.13 1.76
C GLN A 118 7.54 1.19 2.48
N PHE A 119 6.33 1.40 2.95
CA PHE A 119 5.97 2.57 3.73
C PHE A 119 6.08 2.28 5.22
N VAL A 120 6.53 3.28 5.98
CA VAL A 120 6.53 3.26 7.44
C VAL A 120 5.86 4.52 7.94
N LEU A 121 4.79 4.34 8.69
CA LEU A 121 4.02 5.38 9.36
C LEU A 121 4.47 5.49 10.81
N TYR A 122 4.84 6.69 11.23
CA TYR A 122 5.11 6.99 12.63
C TYR A 122 3.88 7.61 13.28
N LYS A 123 3.34 6.90 14.28
CA LYS A 123 2.21 7.36 15.09
C LYS A 123 2.69 8.32 16.19
N PRO A 124 1.80 9.19 16.70
CA PRO A 124 2.14 10.11 17.81
C PRO A 124 2.56 9.39 19.10
N ASP A 125 2.13 8.14 19.31
CA ASP A 125 2.52 7.29 20.45
C ASP A 125 3.95 6.72 20.34
N GLY A 126 4.68 7.06 19.27
CA GLY A 126 6.03 6.58 19.00
C GLY A 126 6.08 5.19 18.36
N LYS A 127 4.94 4.53 18.13
CA LYS A 127 4.91 3.25 17.41
C LYS A 127 5.03 3.48 15.91
N ALA A 128 5.70 2.54 15.24
CA ALA A 128 5.78 2.50 13.79
C ALA A 128 4.86 1.40 13.24
N LEU A 129 4.17 1.71 12.16
CA LEU A 129 3.40 0.74 11.38
C LEU A 129 4.01 0.64 9.99
N SER A 130 4.32 -0.58 9.55
CA SER A 130 4.89 -0.82 8.22
C SER A 130 3.85 -1.41 7.29
N SER A 131 3.86 -0.98 6.03
CA SER A 131 3.06 -1.62 4.98
C SER A 131 3.67 -2.97 4.56
N VAL A 132 2.95 -3.69 3.70
CA VAL A 132 3.57 -4.74 2.89
C VAL A 132 4.65 -4.15 1.98
N ARG A 133 5.54 -5.01 1.48
CA ARG A 133 6.54 -4.63 0.48
C ARG A 133 5.91 -4.68 -0.91
N TYR A 134 6.04 -3.59 -1.64
CA TYR A 134 5.59 -3.46 -3.01
C TYR A 134 6.76 -3.62 -3.98
N GLN A 135 6.44 -4.08 -5.19
CA GLN A 135 7.42 -4.26 -6.25
C GLN A 135 6.86 -3.80 -7.59
N LEU A 136 7.62 -2.95 -8.25
CA LEU A 136 7.37 -2.50 -9.61
C LEU A 136 8.49 -3.03 -10.49
N ARG A 137 8.11 -3.74 -11.55
CA ARG A 137 9.04 -4.29 -12.54
C ARG A 137 8.59 -3.89 -13.92
N ARG A 138 9.51 -3.31 -14.69
CA ARG A 138 9.28 -3.10 -16.12
C ARG A 138 9.48 -4.40 -16.88
N PRO A 139 8.74 -4.60 -17.98
CA PRO A 139 9.08 -5.65 -18.92
C PRO A 139 10.45 -5.37 -19.56
N CYS A 140 11.43 -6.25 -19.34
CA CYS A 140 12.79 -6.11 -19.87
C CYS A 140 12.86 -6.20 -21.40
N ARG A 141 11.82 -6.75 -22.04
CA ARG A 141 11.69 -6.75 -23.49
C ARG A 141 10.79 -5.59 -23.88
N LEU A 142 11.39 -4.56 -24.50
CA LEU A 142 10.64 -3.64 -25.33
C LEU A 142 9.86 -4.49 -26.34
N ASN A 143 8.54 -4.34 -26.39
CA ASN A 143 7.78 -4.96 -27.46
C ASN A 143 8.24 -4.29 -28.77
N THR A 144 9.11 -4.98 -29.51
CA THR A 144 9.65 -4.53 -30.80
C THR A 144 8.67 -4.73 -31.93
N ALA A 145 7.49 -5.29 -31.67
CA ALA A 145 6.37 -5.11 -32.56
C ALA A 145 6.09 -3.61 -32.62
N LEU A 146 6.65 -2.95 -33.63
CA LEU A 146 6.19 -1.66 -34.13
C LEU A 146 4.69 -1.78 -34.20
N SER A 147 3.98 -1.17 -33.24
CA SER A 147 2.53 -1.27 -33.21
C SER A 147 2.11 -0.58 -34.51
N SER A 148 1.66 -1.36 -35.49
CA SER A 148 1.56 -0.85 -36.85
C SER A 148 0.40 0.15 -36.85
N ALA A 149 0.69 1.40 -37.24
CA ALA A 149 -0.35 2.43 -37.32
C ALA A 149 -1.49 1.99 -38.25
N GLU A 150 -1.17 1.11 -39.21
CA GLU A 150 -2.10 0.48 -40.15
C GLU A 150 -3.12 -0.47 -39.49
N GLU A 151 -2.74 -1.22 -38.45
CA GLU A 151 -3.67 -2.08 -37.71
C GLU A 151 -4.59 -1.26 -36.81
N VAL A 152 -4.04 -0.24 -36.13
CA VAL A 152 -4.83 0.66 -35.28
C VAL A 152 -5.82 1.49 -36.11
N ALA A 153 -5.46 1.83 -37.35
CA ALA A 153 -6.34 2.56 -38.27
C ALA A 153 -7.61 1.78 -38.66
N LYS A 154 -7.61 0.44 -38.52
CA LYS A 154 -8.76 -0.43 -38.81
C LYS A 154 -9.77 -0.50 -37.65
N LEU A 155 -9.35 -0.15 -36.44
CA LEU A 155 -10.21 -0.14 -35.25
C LEU A 155 -11.13 1.09 -35.23
N GLN A 156 -12.22 1.04 -34.47
CA GLN A 156 -13.15 2.16 -34.31
C GLN A 156 -13.48 2.44 -32.84
N GLY A 157 -13.96 3.65 -32.55
CA GLY A 157 -14.46 4.04 -31.23
C GLY A 157 -13.42 3.94 -30.12
N GLU A 158 -13.84 3.38 -28.98
CA GLU A 158 -13.06 3.26 -27.76
C GLU A 158 -11.84 2.33 -27.92
N GLU A 159 -11.99 1.22 -28.65
CA GLU A 159 -10.88 0.29 -28.91
C GLU A 159 -9.74 0.95 -29.70
N ARG A 160 -10.09 1.82 -30.66
CA ARG A 160 -9.10 2.62 -31.39
C ARG A 160 -8.39 3.60 -30.46
N LEU A 161 -9.14 4.28 -29.60
CA LEU A 161 -8.57 5.25 -28.66
C LEU A 161 -7.58 4.56 -27.70
N ASN A 162 -7.99 3.45 -27.09
CA ASN A 162 -7.14 2.67 -26.19
C ASN A 162 -5.88 2.17 -26.91
N SER A 163 -6.02 1.68 -28.14
CA SER A 163 -4.90 1.23 -28.96
C SER A 163 -3.95 2.38 -29.35
N LEU A 164 -4.47 3.56 -29.64
CA LEU A 164 -3.66 4.76 -29.92
C LEU A 164 -2.89 5.23 -28.68
N VAL A 165 -3.48 5.17 -27.49
CA VAL A 165 -2.81 5.51 -26.23
C VAL A 165 -1.66 4.54 -25.98
N VAL A 166 -1.88 3.24 -26.16
CA VAL A 166 -0.83 2.21 -26.05
C VAL A 166 0.27 2.44 -27.07
N LEU A 167 -0.09 2.71 -28.34
CA LEU A 167 0.86 3.01 -29.41
C LEU A 167 1.72 4.25 -29.06
N ALA A 168 1.09 5.34 -28.65
CA ALA A 168 1.80 6.56 -28.29
C ALA A 168 2.76 6.35 -27.13
N ARG A 169 2.35 5.58 -26.10
CA ARG A 169 3.21 5.21 -24.98
C ARG A 169 4.41 4.37 -25.43
N ASN A 170 4.18 3.36 -26.26
CA ASN A 170 5.25 2.51 -26.81
C ASN A 170 6.23 3.34 -27.63
N LEU A 171 5.75 4.22 -28.52
CA LEU A 171 6.59 5.12 -29.31
C LEU A 171 7.41 6.05 -28.41
N LYS A 172 6.84 6.57 -27.32
CA LYS A 172 7.56 7.39 -26.35
C LYS A 172 8.69 6.62 -25.67
N LEU A 173 8.43 5.38 -25.25
CA LEU A 173 9.45 4.49 -24.66
C LEU A 173 10.56 4.18 -25.66
N HIS A 174 10.21 3.82 -26.89
CA HIS A 174 11.18 3.54 -27.96
C HIS A 174 12.03 4.77 -28.27
N SER A 175 11.41 5.95 -28.43
CA SER A 175 12.10 7.21 -28.68
C SER A 175 13.12 7.53 -27.57
N SER A 176 12.72 7.39 -26.30
CA SER A 176 13.62 7.59 -25.16
C SER A 176 14.79 6.60 -25.15
N ALA A 177 14.55 5.33 -25.47
CA ALA A 177 15.59 4.31 -25.52
C ALA A 177 16.59 4.60 -26.66
N TYR A 178 16.11 4.98 -27.84
CA TYR A 178 16.97 5.37 -28.96
C TYR A 178 17.78 6.63 -28.66
N ALA A 179 17.19 7.63 -28.00
CA ALA A 179 17.91 8.83 -27.60
C ALA A 179 19.10 8.48 -26.68
N GLN A 180 18.88 7.62 -25.68
CA GLN A 180 19.96 7.14 -24.81
C GLN A 180 21.03 6.35 -25.58
N ALA A 181 20.62 5.47 -26.50
CA ALA A 181 21.57 4.71 -27.32
C ALA A 181 22.42 5.62 -28.22
N ILE A 182 21.82 6.67 -28.81
CA ILE A 182 22.55 7.66 -29.62
C ILE A 182 23.58 8.40 -28.77
N THR A 183 23.22 8.83 -27.56
CA THR A 183 24.15 9.49 -26.64
C THR A 183 25.35 8.59 -26.32
N LEU A 184 25.11 7.32 -25.99
CA LEU A 184 26.18 6.35 -25.72
C LEU A 184 27.09 6.13 -26.93
N LEU A 185 26.52 6.06 -28.14
CA LEU A 185 27.30 5.93 -29.37
C LEU A 185 28.16 7.18 -29.65
N GLN A 186 27.67 8.37 -29.30
CA GLN A 186 28.44 9.61 -29.41
C GLN A 186 29.59 9.65 -28.41
N GLU A 187 29.35 9.28 -27.16
CA GLU A 187 30.39 9.18 -26.11
C GLU A 187 31.49 8.17 -26.51
N LEU A 188 31.11 6.98 -26.99
CA LEU A 188 32.05 5.98 -27.50
C LEU A 188 32.88 6.50 -28.68
N LYS A 189 32.26 7.25 -29.60
CA LYS A 189 32.94 7.84 -30.75
C LYS A 189 33.99 8.87 -30.33
N GLU A 190 33.72 9.68 -29.32
CA GLU A 190 34.70 10.64 -28.81
C GLU A 190 35.84 9.95 -28.06
N MET A 191 35.57 8.90 -27.26
CA MET A 191 36.62 8.13 -26.59
C MET A 191 37.56 7.37 -27.54
N ILE A 192 37.08 6.94 -28.72
CA ILE A 192 37.92 6.23 -29.71
C ILE A 192 38.82 7.20 -30.52
N LYS A 193 38.49 8.50 -30.53
CA LYS A 193 39.30 9.52 -31.23
C LYS A 193 40.48 10.03 -30.41
N GLU A 194 40.50 9.80 -29.10
CA GLU A 194 41.66 10.00 -28.22
C GLU A 194 42.62 8.79 -28.28
#